data_AF-A0A0Q9TG33-F1
#
_entry.id   AF-A0A0Q9TG33-F1
#
_cell.length_a   1.000
_cell.length_b   1.000
_cell.length_c   1.000
_cell.angle_alpha   90.00
_cell.angle_beta   90.00
_cell.angle_gamma   90.00
#
_symmetry.space_group_name_H-M   'P 1'
#
loop_
_entity.id
_entity.type
_entity.pdbx_description
1 polymer ?
#
loop_
_entity_poly.entity_id
_entity_poly.type
_entity_poly.pdbx_seq_one_letter_code
_entity_poly.pdbx_strand_id
1 'polypeptide(L)'
;MINMGNQLALYLQSKGEGALGRDMFVDVVPQSPDEAIWLSHVGGSAEFKLDAPSSWRKLSLNVRSSTSAGAQDRIWSAINKLLDPDDGVIEVDGQTYTVQIAALPTVQDKDGAGRCLMKSVLILRQVKPVLETWLKAISVFTEAALGSQWRVYRGFIGTCRPSVSWQCLSVQSASTSRGACQLTKQFVGQIAARSANEYQLAAQILLLGLAEQAKLPTGSRWLTVINSSAAIRSGDLSTGVLTVTLTGAVAAPQGTYPPMAGLHTASQIHN
;
A
#
# COMPACT_ATOMS: atom_id res chain seq x y z
N MET A 1 -19.92 -7.83 14.35
CA MET A 1 -19.22 -7.10 13.26
C MET A 1 -18.27 -6.12 13.94
N ILE A 2 -16.98 -6.15 13.61
CA ILE A 2 -15.96 -5.28 14.24
C ILE A 2 -16.29 -3.82 13.90
N ASN A 3 -16.43 -2.96 14.92
CA ASN A 3 -16.56 -1.51 14.70
C ASN A 3 -15.15 -0.94 14.44
N MET A 4 -14.83 -0.71 13.16
CA MET A 4 -13.54 -0.15 12.74
C MET A 4 -13.27 1.24 13.33
N GLY A 5 -14.33 2.04 13.57
CA GLY A 5 -14.20 3.33 14.25
C GLY A 5 -13.63 3.17 15.65
N ASN A 6 -14.12 2.20 16.44
CA ASN A 6 -13.60 1.89 17.77
C ASN A 6 -12.14 1.43 17.72
N GLN A 7 -11.79 0.55 16.78
CA GLN A 7 -10.43 0.05 16.64
C GLN A 7 -9.45 1.18 16.29
N LEU A 8 -9.83 2.06 15.38
CA LEU A 8 -9.01 3.21 15.01
C LEU A 8 -8.90 4.23 16.15
N ALA A 9 -9.96 4.42 16.94
CA ALA A 9 -9.92 5.28 18.13
C ALA A 9 -8.95 4.73 19.18
N LEU A 10 -8.97 3.41 19.44
CA LEU A 10 -8.02 2.75 20.35
C LEU A 10 -6.58 2.89 19.84
N TYR A 11 -6.36 2.75 18.53
CA TYR A 11 -5.05 3.01 17.92
C TYR A 11 -4.59 4.45 18.18
N LEU A 12 -5.41 5.45 17.86
CA LEU A 12 -5.10 6.87 18.05
C LEU A 12 -4.86 7.21 19.53
N GLN A 13 -5.63 6.61 20.44
CA GLN A 13 -5.41 6.73 21.88
C GLN A 13 -4.05 6.16 22.29
N SER A 14 -3.64 5.00 21.76
CA SER A 14 -2.30 4.45 22.03
C SER A 14 -1.17 5.31 21.48
N LYS A 15 -1.45 6.15 20.47
CA LYS A 15 -0.53 7.16 19.92
C LYS A 15 -0.61 8.53 20.61
N GLY A 16 -1.46 8.67 21.63
CA GLY A 16 -1.56 9.87 22.46
C GLY A 16 -2.47 10.98 21.93
N GLU A 17 -3.32 10.71 20.94
CA GLU A 17 -4.19 11.74 20.32
C GLU A 17 -5.46 12.06 21.13
N GLY A 18 -5.69 11.33 22.23
CA GLY A 18 -6.84 11.49 23.13
C GLY A 18 -7.14 10.23 23.92
N ALA A 19 -8.25 10.24 24.66
CA ALA A 19 -8.79 9.14 25.44
C ALA A 19 -10.26 8.90 25.04
N LEU A 20 -10.56 7.66 24.67
CA LEU A 20 -11.89 7.24 24.27
C LEU A 20 -12.91 7.50 25.39
N GLY A 21 -14.01 8.15 25.06
CA GLY A 21 -15.07 8.55 25.99
C GLY A 21 -14.81 9.85 26.75
N ARG A 22 -13.61 10.44 26.65
CA ARG A 22 -13.29 11.74 27.29
C ARG A 22 -13.20 12.87 26.27
N ASP A 23 -12.28 12.76 25.33
CA ASP A 23 -12.01 13.74 24.27
C ASP A 23 -11.94 13.07 22.88
N MET A 24 -12.16 11.75 22.82
CA MET A 24 -12.26 10.96 21.61
C MET A 24 -13.54 10.13 21.60
N PHE A 25 -14.28 10.12 20.48
CA PHE A 25 -15.60 9.49 20.38
C PHE A 25 -15.75 8.72 19.06
N VAL A 26 -16.74 7.81 19.01
CA VAL A 26 -17.05 7.02 17.81
C VAL A 26 -18.54 7.05 17.56
N ASP A 27 -18.91 7.32 16.30
CA ASP A 27 -20.29 7.40 15.79
C ASP A 27 -21.20 8.39 16.53
N VAL A 28 -20.64 9.28 17.35
CA VAL A 28 -21.34 10.31 18.12
C VAL A 28 -20.61 11.64 17.98
N VAL A 29 -21.35 12.71 17.70
CA VAL A 29 -20.84 14.08 17.72
C VAL A 29 -20.82 14.56 19.18
N PRO A 30 -19.65 14.80 19.78
CA PRO A 30 -19.58 15.21 21.18
C PRO A 30 -20.12 16.63 21.34
N GLN A 31 -20.77 16.94 22.47
CA GLN A 31 -21.13 18.33 22.84
C GLN A 31 -20.06 19.00 23.71
N SER A 32 -19.27 18.18 24.41
CA SER A 32 -18.09 18.53 25.20
C SER A 32 -17.07 17.38 25.13
N PRO A 33 -15.78 17.62 25.41
CA PRO A 33 -15.12 18.91 25.61
C PRO A 33 -14.95 19.67 24.28
N ASP A 34 -14.55 20.95 24.34
CA ASP A 34 -14.34 21.75 23.12
C ASP A 34 -13.32 21.11 22.19
N GLU A 35 -12.25 20.59 22.78
CA GLU A 35 -11.16 19.90 22.11
C GLU A 35 -11.48 18.41 21.97
N ALA A 36 -12.20 18.06 20.92
CA ALA A 36 -12.68 16.69 20.72
C ALA A 36 -12.35 16.14 19.33
N ILE A 37 -12.14 14.83 19.27
CA ILE A 37 -11.98 14.04 18.04
C ILE A 37 -13.14 13.05 17.97
N TRP A 38 -13.73 12.85 16.80
CA TRP A 38 -14.63 11.71 16.62
C TRP A 38 -14.52 11.07 15.24
N LEU A 39 -14.68 9.76 15.24
CA LEU A 39 -14.67 8.92 14.06
C LEU A 39 -16.11 8.52 13.72
N SER A 40 -16.46 8.52 12.44
CA SER A 40 -17.77 8.05 12.01
C SER A 40 -17.67 7.27 10.71
N HIS A 41 -18.49 6.23 10.57
CA HIS A 41 -18.58 5.51 9.31
C HIS A 41 -19.28 6.36 8.23
N VAL A 42 -18.67 6.50 7.05
CA VAL A 42 -19.22 7.34 5.97
C VAL A 42 -20.13 6.54 5.04
N GLY A 43 -20.07 5.21 5.10
CA GLY A 43 -20.72 4.35 4.12
C GLY A 43 -20.02 4.42 2.75
N GLY A 44 -20.45 3.56 1.82
CA GLY A 44 -19.93 3.55 0.44
C GLY A 44 -19.85 2.13 -0.10
N SER A 45 -20.38 1.93 -1.31
CA SER A 45 -20.42 0.63 -2.01
C SER A 45 -19.67 0.64 -3.35
N ALA A 46 -19.07 1.76 -3.74
CA ALA A 46 -18.67 1.97 -5.14
C ALA A 46 -17.17 2.13 -5.41
N GLU A 47 -16.33 2.40 -4.40
CA GLU A 47 -14.90 2.71 -4.64
C GLU A 47 -14.07 1.47 -5.01
N PHE A 48 -14.41 0.30 -4.46
CA PHE A 48 -13.67 -0.94 -4.69
C PHE A 48 -14.62 -2.13 -4.92
N LYS A 49 -15.33 -2.11 -6.05
CA LYS A 49 -16.35 -3.14 -6.38
C LYS A 49 -15.82 -4.58 -6.46
N LEU A 50 -14.52 -4.74 -6.69
CA LEU A 50 -13.86 -6.04 -6.77
C LEU A 50 -13.31 -6.52 -5.42
N ASP A 51 -13.17 -5.61 -4.46
CA ASP A 51 -12.66 -5.94 -3.14
C ASP A 51 -13.81 -6.42 -2.24
N ALA A 52 -13.51 -7.38 -1.36
CA ALA A 52 -14.49 -7.83 -0.37
C ALA A 52 -14.93 -6.64 0.51
N PRO A 53 -16.22 -6.49 0.85
CA PRO A 53 -16.67 -5.40 1.72
C PRO A 53 -15.94 -5.36 3.07
N SER A 54 -15.37 -6.48 3.51
CA SER A 54 -14.57 -6.58 4.73
C SER A 54 -13.16 -5.99 4.59
N SER A 55 -12.57 -5.92 3.40
CA SER A 55 -11.15 -5.56 3.20
C SER A 55 -10.89 -4.07 3.13
N TRP A 56 -11.91 -3.22 3.26
CA TRP A 56 -11.73 -1.78 3.33
C TRP A 56 -12.84 -1.09 4.13
N ARG A 57 -12.56 0.10 4.67
CA ARG A 57 -13.55 0.96 5.35
C ARG A 57 -13.33 2.41 4.99
N LYS A 58 -14.42 3.14 4.86
CA LYS A 58 -14.40 4.60 4.67
C LYS A 58 -14.93 5.28 5.92
N LEU A 59 -14.06 6.05 6.56
CA LEU A 59 -14.35 6.74 7.82
C LEU A 59 -14.15 8.24 7.65
N SER A 60 -14.91 9.03 8.39
CA SER A 60 -14.62 10.44 8.59
C SER A 60 -13.88 10.61 9.90
N LEU A 61 -12.75 11.30 9.84
CA LEU A 61 -12.08 11.85 11.01
C LEU A 61 -12.56 13.29 11.15
N ASN A 62 -13.16 13.60 12.28
CA ASN A 62 -13.67 14.91 12.58
C ASN A 62 -13.03 15.41 13.86
N VAL A 63 -12.81 16.71 13.92
CA VAL A 63 -12.31 17.39 15.11
C VAL A 63 -13.12 18.63 15.38
N ARG A 64 -13.20 18.98 16.65
CA ARG A 64 -13.69 20.26 17.13
C ARG A 64 -12.59 20.92 17.95
N SER A 65 -12.49 22.22 17.80
CA SER A 65 -11.67 23.06 18.67
C SER A 65 -12.30 24.43 18.85
N SER A 66 -11.97 25.09 19.95
CA SER A 66 -12.30 26.51 20.18
C SER A 66 -11.79 27.44 19.08
N THR A 67 -10.72 27.06 18.37
CA THR A 67 -10.10 27.88 17.32
C THR A 67 -9.89 27.09 16.03
N SER A 68 -9.74 27.80 14.90
CA SER A 68 -9.41 27.17 13.62
C SER A 68 -8.01 26.56 13.61
N ALA A 69 -7.05 27.21 14.27
CA ALA A 69 -5.68 26.69 14.39
C ALA A 69 -5.65 25.40 15.21
N GLY A 70 -6.33 25.36 16.36
CA GLY A 70 -6.43 24.14 17.17
C GLY A 70 -7.12 22.98 16.44
N ALA A 71 -8.16 23.26 15.65
CA ALA A 71 -8.79 22.24 14.81
C ALA A 71 -7.82 21.71 13.73
N GLN A 72 -7.06 22.61 13.08
CA GLN A 72 -6.07 22.24 12.08
C GLN A 72 -4.94 21.39 12.68
N ASP A 73 -4.37 21.80 13.80
CA ASP A 73 -3.29 21.08 14.47
C ASP A 73 -3.75 19.69 14.91
N ARG A 74 -4.93 19.60 15.52
CA ARG A 74 -5.49 18.34 16.01
C ARG A 74 -5.80 17.34 14.90
N ILE A 75 -6.41 17.78 13.81
CA ILE A 75 -6.72 16.84 12.71
C ILE A 75 -5.45 16.37 12.01
N TRP A 76 -4.46 17.25 11.82
CA TRP A 76 -3.19 16.86 11.19
C TRP A 76 -2.35 15.98 12.11
N SER A 77 -2.37 16.22 13.42
CA SER A 77 -1.74 15.33 14.40
C SER A 77 -2.29 13.91 14.26
N ALA A 78 -3.62 13.74 14.32
CA ALA A 78 -4.26 12.45 14.17
C ALA A 78 -4.00 11.82 12.78
N ILE A 79 -4.09 12.58 11.69
CA ILE A 79 -3.79 12.09 10.34
C ILE A 79 -2.34 11.61 10.23
N ASN A 80 -1.38 12.34 10.78
CA ASN A 80 0.03 11.97 10.71
C ASN A 80 0.30 10.63 11.41
N LYS A 81 -0.35 10.36 12.55
CA LYS A 81 -0.27 9.04 13.23
C LYS A 81 -0.84 7.89 12.39
N LEU A 82 -1.78 8.19 11.50
CA LEU A 82 -2.43 7.20 10.63
C LEU A 82 -1.66 6.98 9.32
N LEU A 83 -1.03 8.03 8.78
CA LEU A 83 -0.31 7.97 7.51
C LEU A 83 1.14 7.50 7.67
N ASP A 84 1.76 7.77 8.81
CA ASP A 84 3.13 7.37 9.12
C ASP A 84 3.23 6.54 10.41
N PRO A 85 2.58 5.36 10.47
CA PRO A 85 2.71 4.44 11.60
C PRO A 85 4.13 3.87 11.68
N ASP A 86 4.59 3.54 12.90
CA ASP A 86 5.96 3.07 13.17
C ASP A 86 6.36 1.84 12.34
N ASP A 87 5.44 0.92 12.06
CA ASP A 87 5.66 -0.28 11.27
C ASP A 87 5.26 -0.14 9.78
N GLY A 88 4.84 1.06 9.37
CA GLY A 88 4.40 1.35 7.99
C GLY A 88 2.97 0.88 7.68
N VAL A 89 2.35 0.19 8.63
CA VAL A 89 0.95 -0.22 8.62
C VAL A 89 0.34 0.00 10.00
N ILE A 90 -0.98 0.14 10.05
CA ILE A 90 -1.74 0.13 11.30
C ILE A 90 -2.15 -1.30 11.60
N GLU A 91 -1.87 -1.79 12.80
CA GLU A 91 -2.39 -3.06 13.29
C GLU A 91 -3.58 -2.83 14.20
N VAL A 92 -4.73 -3.41 13.83
CA VAL A 92 -5.94 -3.41 14.66
C VAL A 92 -6.63 -4.76 14.54
N ASP A 93 -7.01 -5.33 15.68
CA ASP A 93 -7.70 -6.63 15.76
C ASP A 93 -6.99 -7.76 14.98
N GLY A 94 -5.65 -7.79 15.07
CA GLY A 94 -4.80 -8.77 14.38
C GLY A 94 -4.77 -8.65 12.84
N GLN A 95 -5.27 -7.55 12.29
CA GLN A 95 -5.23 -7.24 10.86
C GLN A 95 -4.42 -5.97 10.62
N THR A 96 -3.73 -5.92 9.48
CA THR A 96 -2.93 -4.77 9.09
C THR A 96 -3.62 -3.94 8.01
N TYR A 97 -3.50 -2.63 8.12
CA TYR A 97 -4.17 -1.67 7.24
C TYR A 97 -3.22 -0.56 6.77
N THR A 98 -3.46 -0.06 5.57
CA THR A 98 -2.95 1.23 5.11
C THR A 98 -4.08 2.27 5.11
N VAL A 99 -3.74 3.53 5.33
CA VAL A 99 -4.70 4.65 5.38
C VAL A 99 -4.42 5.65 4.27
N GLN A 100 -5.42 5.97 3.48
CA GLN A 100 -5.34 6.99 2.44
C GLN A 100 -6.30 8.13 2.77
N ILE A 101 -5.87 9.37 2.54
CA ILE A 101 -6.78 10.52 2.58
C ILE A 101 -7.61 10.49 1.29
N ALA A 102 -8.92 10.33 1.43
CA ALA A 102 -9.88 10.47 0.34
C ALA A 102 -10.38 11.92 0.19
N ALA A 103 -10.44 12.67 1.29
CA ALA A 103 -10.73 14.11 1.28
C ALA A 103 -9.86 14.82 2.30
N LEU A 104 -9.13 15.84 1.86
CA LEU A 104 -8.25 16.64 2.71
C LEU A 104 -9.02 17.29 3.87
N PRO A 105 -8.36 17.56 5.00
CA PRO A 105 -8.92 18.37 6.08
C PRO A 105 -9.54 19.67 5.57
N THR A 106 -10.82 19.87 5.87
CA THR A 106 -11.57 21.06 5.49
C THR A 106 -12.44 21.51 6.65
N VAL A 107 -12.45 22.83 6.90
CA VAL A 107 -13.40 23.44 7.86
C VAL A 107 -14.80 23.21 7.31
N GLN A 108 -15.70 22.69 8.15
CA GLN A 108 -17.08 22.44 7.77
C GLN A 108 -17.94 23.65 8.13
N ASP A 109 -17.93 24.06 9.40
CA ASP A 109 -18.61 25.25 9.93
C ASP A 109 -18.15 25.50 11.38
N LYS A 110 -18.71 26.53 12.02
CA LYS A 110 -18.74 26.66 13.48
C LYS A 110 -20.00 26.01 14.03
N ASP A 111 -19.87 25.36 15.18
CA ASP A 111 -21.07 24.88 15.90
C ASP A 111 -21.81 26.04 16.59
N GLY A 112 -22.95 25.73 17.24
CA GLY A 112 -23.78 26.73 17.92
C GLY A 112 -23.07 27.49 19.05
N ALA A 113 -21.91 27.02 19.52
CA ALA A 113 -21.07 27.70 20.50
C ALA A 113 -19.88 28.45 19.85
N GLY A 114 -19.84 28.54 18.52
CA GLY A 114 -18.79 29.23 17.77
C GLY A 114 -17.50 28.44 17.59
N ARG A 115 -17.48 27.15 17.98
CA ARG A 115 -16.29 26.29 17.92
C ARG A 115 -16.09 25.77 16.50
N CYS A 116 -14.85 25.72 16.04
CA CYS A 116 -14.50 25.28 14.68
C CYS A 116 -14.64 23.76 14.53
N LEU A 117 -15.34 23.32 13.49
CA LEU A 117 -15.42 21.92 13.09
C LEU A 117 -14.58 21.70 11.82
N MET A 118 -13.70 20.70 11.87
CA MET A 118 -12.90 20.29 10.71
C MET A 118 -13.06 18.80 10.45
N LYS A 119 -13.10 18.43 9.18
CA LYS A 119 -13.35 17.05 8.74
C LYS A 119 -12.37 16.64 7.66
N SER A 120 -11.96 15.38 7.72
CA SER A 120 -11.27 14.66 6.66
C SER A 120 -11.94 13.31 6.45
N VAL A 121 -11.82 12.76 5.24
CA VAL A 121 -12.32 11.42 4.91
C VAL A 121 -11.14 10.53 4.61
N LEU A 122 -11.11 9.37 5.25
CA LEU A 122 -10.04 8.38 5.20
C LEU A 122 -10.57 7.06 4.63
N ILE A 123 -9.76 6.41 3.81
CA ILE A 123 -9.98 5.04 3.35
C ILE A 123 -8.93 4.17 4.02
N LEU A 124 -9.39 3.20 4.80
CA LEU A 124 -8.56 2.15 5.37
C LEU A 124 -8.67 0.94 4.46
N ARG A 125 -7.54 0.40 4.02
CA ARG A 125 -7.49 -0.85 3.24
C ARG A 125 -6.71 -1.89 4.00
N GLN A 126 -7.31 -3.07 4.16
CA GLN A 126 -6.64 -4.22 4.72
C GLN A 126 -5.55 -4.65 3.73
N VAL A 127 -4.35 -4.85 4.25
CA VAL A 127 -3.20 -5.28 3.45
C VAL A 127 -2.62 -6.56 4.03
N LYS A 128 -2.00 -7.37 3.18
CA LYS A 128 -1.20 -8.51 3.60
C LYS A 128 0.06 -8.54 2.74
N PRO A 129 1.26 -8.60 3.35
CA PRO A 129 2.49 -8.74 2.59
C PRO A 129 2.42 -9.98 1.69
N VAL A 130 2.73 -9.81 0.40
CA VAL A 130 2.79 -10.93 -0.53
C VAL A 130 4.08 -11.72 -0.30
N LEU A 131 3.93 -12.97 0.11
CA LEU A 131 5.04 -13.89 0.36
C LEU A 131 5.52 -14.53 -0.95
N GLU A 132 6.16 -13.73 -1.81
CA GLU A 132 6.73 -14.17 -3.08
C GLU A 132 8.25 -13.91 -3.12
N THR A 133 9.03 -14.90 -3.57
CA THR A 133 10.48 -14.90 -3.39
C THR A 133 11.20 -13.87 -4.25
N TRP A 134 10.70 -13.56 -5.45
CA TRP A 134 11.30 -12.57 -6.33
C TRP A 134 11.01 -11.15 -5.84
N LEU A 135 9.79 -10.92 -5.36
CA LEU A 135 9.37 -9.70 -4.69
C LEU A 135 10.19 -9.45 -3.42
N LYS A 136 10.51 -10.50 -2.65
CA LYS A 136 11.43 -10.40 -1.51
C LYS A 136 12.83 -9.99 -1.97
N ALA A 137 13.36 -10.58 -3.04
CA ALA A 137 14.71 -10.27 -3.53
C ALA A 137 14.86 -8.81 -3.96
N ILE A 138 13.92 -8.29 -4.75
CA ILE A 138 13.95 -6.88 -5.16
C ILE A 138 13.75 -5.93 -3.97
N SER A 139 12.97 -6.34 -2.97
CA SER A 139 12.79 -5.55 -1.75
C SER A 139 14.07 -5.47 -0.91
N VAL A 140 14.76 -6.59 -0.71
CA VAL A 140 16.05 -6.63 0.01
C VAL A 140 17.09 -5.77 -0.70
N PHE A 141 17.15 -5.83 -2.02
CA PHE A 141 17.97 -4.91 -2.81
C PHE A 141 17.60 -3.44 -2.55
N THR A 142 16.30 -3.12 -2.60
CA THR A 142 15.81 -1.75 -2.38
C THR A 142 16.17 -1.23 -0.99
N GLU A 143 15.97 -2.04 0.05
CA GLU A 143 16.31 -1.74 1.44
C GLU A 143 17.81 -1.48 1.60
N ALA A 144 18.66 -2.31 0.98
CA ALA A 144 20.11 -2.14 1.01
C ALA A 144 20.58 -0.89 0.25
N ALA A 145 19.95 -0.59 -0.90
CA ALA A 145 20.34 0.53 -1.74
C ALA A 145 19.93 1.90 -1.16
N LEU A 146 18.75 1.99 -0.55
CA LEU A 146 18.19 3.27 -0.07
C LEU A 146 18.38 3.52 1.44
N GLY A 147 18.68 2.46 2.20
CA GLY A 147 18.90 2.51 3.63
C GLY A 147 17.62 2.48 4.47
N SER A 148 17.79 2.38 5.79
CA SER A 148 16.71 2.13 6.77
C SER A 148 15.63 3.22 6.86
N GLN A 149 15.93 4.42 6.40
CA GLN A 149 14.97 5.54 6.32
C GLN A 149 13.87 5.31 5.28
N TRP A 150 14.08 4.41 4.30
CA TRP A 150 13.11 4.07 3.27
C TRP A 150 12.33 2.83 3.66
N ARG A 151 11.00 2.95 3.68
CA ARG A 151 10.13 1.79 3.85
C ARG A 151 9.94 1.05 2.53
N VAL A 152 9.92 -0.28 2.57
CA VAL A 152 9.71 -1.10 1.37
C VAL A 152 8.51 -2.02 1.55
N TYR A 153 7.47 -1.78 0.76
CA TYR A 153 6.22 -2.53 0.79
C TYR A 153 6.17 -3.60 -0.30
N ARG A 154 5.53 -4.73 0.03
CA ARG A 154 5.51 -5.95 -0.81
C ARG A 154 4.08 -6.35 -1.14
N GLY A 155 3.65 -6.03 -2.36
CA GLY A 155 2.37 -6.43 -2.92
C GLY A 155 1.23 -5.43 -2.70
N PHE A 156 1.48 -4.35 -1.98
CA PHE A 156 0.51 -3.29 -1.73
C PHE A 156 1.19 -1.92 -1.71
N ILE A 157 0.38 -0.87 -1.87
CA ILE A 157 0.85 0.52 -1.82
C ILE A 157 0.77 1.02 -0.38
N GLY A 158 1.92 1.38 0.18
CA GLY A 158 2.00 1.96 1.52
C GLY A 158 1.80 3.47 1.53
N THR A 159 1.79 4.05 2.72
CA THR A 159 1.35 5.44 2.95
C THR A 159 2.46 6.35 3.47
N CYS A 160 3.46 5.76 4.13
CA CYS A 160 4.62 6.49 4.64
C CYS A 160 5.49 7.08 3.54
N ARG A 161 6.23 8.13 3.89
CA ARG A 161 7.25 8.73 3.05
C ARG A 161 8.54 8.92 3.88
N PRO A 162 9.72 8.50 3.39
CA PRO A 162 9.94 7.98 2.05
C PRO A 162 9.67 6.46 1.97
N SER A 163 9.15 6.00 0.83
CA SER A 163 8.88 4.57 0.61
C SER A 163 8.94 4.12 -0.84
N VAL A 164 9.09 2.80 -1.02
CA VAL A 164 8.96 2.10 -2.30
C VAL A 164 7.94 0.96 -2.14
N SER A 165 6.92 0.93 -2.98
CA SER A 165 5.90 -0.11 -2.98
C SER A 165 6.03 -0.99 -4.23
N TRP A 166 6.41 -2.25 -4.05
CA TRP A 166 6.62 -3.19 -5.16
C TRP A 166 5.39 -4.07 -5.41
N GLN A 167 5.03 -4.24 -6.69
CA GLN A 167 3.95 -5.12 -7.14
C GLN A 167 4.38 -5.88 -8.39
N CYS A 168 3.92 -7.12 -8.53
CA CYS A 168 4.10 -7.90 -9.75
C CYS A 168 2.99 -7.51 -10.75
N LEU A 169 3.37 -7.04 -11.93
CA LEU A 169 2.43 -6.62 -12.97
C LEU A 169 2.10 -7.76 -13.93
N SER A 170 3.10 -8.55 -14.33
CA SER A 170 2.92 -9.64 -15.26
C SER A 170 3.89 -10.79 -15.02
N VAL A 171 3.45 -12.00 -15.38
CA VAL A 171 4.27 -13.22 -15.35
C VAL A 171 4.15 -13.90 -16.71
N GLN A 172 5.29 -14.25 -17.28
CA GLN A 172 5.40 -14.98 -18.55
C GLN A 172 6.27 -16.22 -18.32
N SER A 173 5.96 -17.29 -19.04
CA SER A 173 6.72 -18.54 -18.99
C SER A 173 7.18 -18.94 -20.38
N ALA A 174 8.44 -19.37 -20.49
CA ALA A 174 8.99 -20.02 -21.66
C ALA A 174 9.52 -21.41 -21.28
N SER A 175 9.17 -22.42 -22.07
CA SER A 175 9.75 -23.75 -21.92
C SER A 175 11.14 -23.77 -22.56
N THR A 176 12.17 -24.11 -21.79
CA THR A 176 13.54 -24.18 -22.27
C THR A 176 14.01 -25.62 -22.47
N SER A 177 13.48 -26.60 -21.71
CA SER A 177 13.77 -28.03 -21.85
C SER A 177 12.78 -28.91 -21.06
N ARG A 178 12.87 -30.25 -21.17
CA ARG A 178 12.15 -31.21 -20.32
C ARG A 178 12.68 -31.14 -18.88
N GLY A 179 12.13 -30.23 -18.06
CA GLY A 179 12.38 -30.20 -16.61
C GLY A 179 12.66 -28.82 -16.03
N ALA A 180 12.95 -27.83 -16.86
CA ALA A 180 13.14 -26.44 -16.44
C ALA A 180 12.21 -25.52 -17.24
N CYS A 181 11.50 -24.65 -16.52
CA CYS A 181 10.78 -23.53 -17.11
C CYS A 181 11.54 -22.24 -16.78
N GLN A 182 11.67 -21.36 -17.76
CA GLN A 182 12.11 -20.01 -17.52
C GLN A 182 10.88 -19.15 -17.26
N LEU A 183 10.88 -18.44 -16.14
CA LEU A 183 9.88 -17.39 -15.91
C LEU A 183 10.51 -16.03 -16.17
N THR A 184 9.69 -15.12 -16.65
CA THR A 184 9.97 -13.69 -16.74
C THR A 184 8.86 -12.96 -16.02
N LYS A 185 9.22 -12.10 -15.07
CA LYS A 185 8.26 -11.30 -14.29
C LYS A 185 8.58 -9.83 -14.43
N GLN A 186 7.54 -9.02 -14.61
CA GLN A 186 7.64 -7.58 -14.58
C GLN A 186 7.12 -7.07 -13.24
N PHE A 187 7.93 -6.27 -12.57
CA PHE A 187 7.61 -5.62 -11.31
C PHE A 187 7.52 -4.11 -11.50
N VAL A 188 6.61 -3.50 -10.75
CA VAL A 188 6.43 -2.06 -10.67
C VAL A 188 6.69 -1.61 -9.24
N GLY A 189 7.64 -0.68 -9.07
CA GLY A 189 7.99 -0.03 -7.82
C GLY A 189 7.46 1.40 -7.83
N GLN A 190 6.46 1.69 -7.01
CA GLN A 190 5.98 3.05 -6.80
C GLN A 190 6.85 3.71 -5.72
N ILE A 191 7.57 4.76 -6.10
CA ILE A 191 8.42 5.55 -5.21
C ILE A 191 7.61 6.72 -4.68
N ALA A 192 7.55 6.89 -3.37
CA ALA A 192 6.93 8.03 -2.70
C ALA A 192 7.94 8.67 -1.74
N ALA A 193 8.58 9.75 -2.17
CA ALA A 193 9.56 10.51 -1.40
C ALA A 193 8.92 11.70 -0.66
N ARG A 194 9.72 12.39 0.15
CA ARG A 194 9.36 13.63 0.85
C ARG A 194 9.52 14.86 -0.03
N SER A 195 10.42 14.81 -1.02
CA SER A 195 10.68 15.91 -1.96
C SER A 195 10.97 15.38 -3.37
N ALA A 196 10.91 16.26 -4.37
CA ALA A 196 11.27 15.93 -5.75
C ALA A 196 12.76 15.52 -5.85
N ASN A 197 13.65 16.19 -5.12
CA ASN A 197 15.08 15.87 -5.10
C ASN A 197 15.34 14.47 -4.49
N GLU A 198 14.69 14.15 -3.37
CA GLU A 198 14.82 12.83 -2.74
C GLU A 198 14.27 11.72 -3.65
N TYR A 199 13.18 12.00 -4.38
CA TYR A 199 12.65 11.10 -5.40
C TYR A 199 13.66 10.84 -6.53
N GLN A 200 14.21 11.91 -7.13
CA GLN A 200 15.16 11.79 -8.24
C GLN A 200 16.41 10.99 -7.83
N LEU A 201 16.97 11.30 -6.66
CA LEU A 201 18.12 10.58 -6.12
C LEU A 201 17.81 9.10 -5.90
N ALA A 202 16.68 8.77 -5.28
CA ALA A 202 16.29 7.38 -5.04
C ALA A 202 16.06 6.61 -6.35
N ALA A 203 15.37 7.22 -7.32
CA ALA A 203 15.17 6.61 -8.64
C ALA A 203 16.51 6.33 -9.33
N GLN A 204 17.46 7.28 -9.27
CA GLN A 204 18.80 7.11 -9.84
C GLN A 204 19.59 5.99 -9.15
N ILE A 205 19.60 5.96 -7.80
CA ILE A 205 20.28 4.91 -7.02
C ILE A 205 19.74 3.54 -7.38
N LEU A 206 18.41 3.38 -7.43
CA LEU A 206 17.80 2.10 -7.78
C LEU A 206 18.09 1.68 -9.22
N LEU A 207 18.03 2.59 -10.18
CA LEU A 207 18.33 2.29 -11.58
C LEU A 207 19.78 1.86 -11.78
N LEU A 208 20.73 2.64 -11.23
CA LEU A 208 22.16 2.33 -11.32
C LEU A 208 22.47 1.02 -10.59
N GLY A 209 21.95 0.84 -9.37
CA GLY A 209 22.18 -0.38 -8.60
C GLY A 209 21.61 -1.63 -9.27
N LEU A 210 20.45 -1.55 -9.95
CA LEU A 210 19.91 -2.67 -10.71
C LEU A 210 20.69 -2.95 -12.01
N ALA A 211 21.29 -1.92 -12.62
CA ALA A 211 22.12 -2.07 -13.80
C ALA A 211 23.48 -2.69 -13.45
N GLU A 212 24.10 -2.27 -12.34
CA GLU A 212 25.35 -2.84 -11.84
C GLU A 212 25.15 -4.25 -11.27
N GLN A 213 24.08 -4.45 -10.51
CA GLN A 213 23.74 -5.72 -9.89
C GLN A 213 22.84 -6.56 -10.81
N ALA A 214 23.43 -7.05 -11.90
CA ALA A 214 22.74 -7.88 -12.90
C ALA A 214 22.09 -9.16 -12.33
N LYS A 215 22.43 -9.56 -11.08
CA LYS A 215 21.89 -10.73 -10.39
C LYS A 215 21.38 -10.42 -8.99
N LEU A 216 20.12 -10.73 -8.72
CA LEU A 216 19.51 -10.63 -7.40
C LEU A 216 19.45 -12.00 -6.71
N PRO A 217 19.88 -12.14 -5.44
CA PRO A 217 19.85 -13.41 -4.73
C PRO A 217 18.43 -13.82 -4.33
N THR A 218 18.10 -15.10 -4.53
CA THR A 218 16.84 -15.76 -4.12
C THR A 218 17.13 -17.12 -3.47
N GLY A 219 17.54 -17.12 -2.21
CA GLY A 219 18.01 -18.34 -1.54
C GLY A 219 19.27 -18.88 -2.23
N SER A 220 19.25 -20.11 -2.72
CA SER A 220 20.36 -20.73 -3.46
C SER A 220 20.39 -20.38 -4.95
N ARG A 221 19.42 -19.60 -5.46
CA ARG A 221 19.30 -19.25 -6.88
C ARG A 221 19.48 -17.76 -7.09
N TRP A 222 19.71 -17.38 -8.35
CA TRP A 222 19.84 -15.99 -8.77
C TRP A 222 18.75 -15.64 -9.77
N LEU A 223 18.21 -14.42 -9.66
CA LEU A 223 17.39 -13.79 -10.68
C LEU A 223 18.27 -12.87 -11.51
N THR A 224 18.07 -12.86 -12.82
CA THR A 224 18.77 -11.92 -13.70
C THR A 224 17.88 -10.71 -13.94
N VAL A 225 18.43 -9.51 -13.76
CA VAL A 225 17.78 -8.27 -14.17
C VAL A 225 17.92 -8.15 -15.68
N ILE A 226 16.80 -8.19 -16.41
CA ILE A 226 16.80 -8.01 -17.87
C ILE A 226 16.88 -6.52 -18.20
N ASN A 227 16.02 -5.74 -17.56
CA ASN A 227 16.00 -4.30 -17.69
C ASN A 227 15.41 -3.64 -16.44
N SER A 228 15.75 -2.38 -16.26
CA SER A 228 15.14 -1.47 -15.31
C SER A 228 14.89 -0.14 -16.02
N SER A 229 13.78 0.53 -15.70
CA SER A 229 13.45 1.84 -16.26
C SER A 229 12.61 2.62 -15.27
N ALA A 230 12.73 3.95 -15.27
CA ALA A 230 11.87 4.80 -14.47
C ALA A 230 11.20 5.85 -15.36
N ALA A 231 9.91 6.08 -15.14
CA ALA A 231 9.19 7.17 -15.77
C ALA A 231 9.39 8.43 -14.90
N ILE A 232 10.54 9.10 -15.09
CA ILE A 232 10.86 10.35 -14.39
C ILE A 232 10.10 11.48 -15.09
N ARG A 233 9.14 12.08 -14.38
CA ARG A 233 8.40 13.24 -14.86
C ARG A 233 9.10 14.53 -14.42
N SER A 234 9.08 15.55 -15.27
CA SER A 234 9.53 16.90 -14.90
C SER A 234 8.49 17.58 -14.00
N GLY A 235 8.96 18.31 -12.98
CA GLY A 235 8.13 19.07 -12.03
C GLY A 235 8.33 18.69 -10.57
N ASP A 236 7.60 19.35 -9.66
CA ASP A 236 7.69 19.19 -8.19
C ASP A 236 7.00 17.90 -7.67
N LEU A 237 7.13 16.79 -8.41
CA LEU A 237 6.52 15.53 -8.03
C LEU A 237 7.48 14.73 -7.14
N SER A 238 7.05 14.48 -5.91
CA SER A 238 7.72 13.61 -4.95
C SER A 238 7.36 12.12 -5.11
N THR A 239 6.73 11.76 -6.24
CA THR A 239 6.29 10.38 -6.50
C THR A 239 6.57 9.98 -7.93
N GLY A 240 6.91 8.71 -8.16
CA GLY A 240 7.12 8.18 -9.51
C GLY A 240 7.09 6.66 -9.55
N VAL A 241 7.32 6.12 -10.74
CA VAL A 241 7.23 4.68 -11.00
C VAL A 241 8.51 4.17 -11.64
N LEU A 242 9.01 3.07 -11.11
CA LEU A 242 10.12 2.30 -11.64
C LEU A 242 9.62 0.91 -12.05
N THR A 243 10.06 0.41 -13.20
CA THR A 243 9.69 -0.90 -13.75
C THR A 243 10.94 -1.75 -13.85
N VAL A 244 10.87 -3.01 -13.40
CA VAL A 244 11.97 -3.97 -13.46
C VAL A 244 11.48 -5.28 -14.04
N THR A 245 12.21 -5.80 -15.01
CA THR A 245 11.96 -7.14 -15.55
C THR A 245 13.02 -8.10 -15.03
N LEU A 246 12.58 -9.14 -14.34
CA LEU A 246 13.44 -10.20 -13.81
C LEU A 246 13.18 -11.51 -14.56
N THR A 247 14.21 -12.32 -14.71
CA THR A 247 14.08 -13.69 -15.20
C THR A 247 14.85 -14.69 -14.35
N GLY A 248 14.36 -15.93 -14.30
CA GLY A 248 14.96 -16.99 -13.52
C GLY A 248 14.38 -18.35 -13.86
N ALA A 249 15.17 -19.39 -13.62
CA ALA A 249 14.76 -20.77 -13.80
C ALA A 249 13.94 -21.26 -12.60
N VAL A 250 12.78 -21.85 -12.87
CA VAL A 250 11.94 -22.53 -11.89
C VAL A 250 11.84 -24.02 -12.21
N ALA A 251 11.70 -24.84 -11.17
CA ALA A 251 11.43 -26.25 -11.37
C ALA A 251 10.06 -26.39 -12.04
N ALA A 252 9.96 -27.27 -13.04
CA ALA A 252 8.66 -27.60 -13.62
C ALA A 252 7.73 -28.17 -12.52
N PRO A 253 6.44 -27.82 -12.51
CA PRO A 253 5.48 -28.42 -11.59
C PRO A 253 5.51 -29.94 -11.74
N GLN A 254 5.76 -30.66 -10.65
CA GLN A 254 5.64 -32.12 -10.65
C GLN A 254 4.16 -32.46 -10.47
N GLY A 255 3.50 -32.78 -11.57
CA GLY A 255 2.09 -33.18 -11.58
C GLY A 255 1.67 -33.68 -12.96
N THR A 256 0.79 -34.69 -12.97
CA THR A 256 0.10 -35.15 -14.18
C THR A 256 -0.86 -34.04 -14.59
N TYR A 257 -0.54 -33.31 -15.65
CA TYR A 257 -1.53 -32.43 -16.27
C TYR A 257 -2.68 -33.31 -16.80
N PRO A 258 -3.94 -32.86 -16.73
CA PRO A 258 -5.03 -33.58 -17.34
C PRO A 258 -4.66 -33.84 -18.81
N PRO A 259 -4.70 -35.09 -19.30
CA PRO A 259 -4.40 -35.35 -20.69
C PRO A 259 -5.37 -34.55 -21.54
N MET A 260 -4.85 -33.66 -22.39
CA MET A 260 -5.69 -33.04 -23.42
C MET A 260 -6.23 -34.17 -24.29
N ALA A 261 -7.54 -34.38 -24.26
CA ALA A 261 -8.20 -35.36 -25.10
C ALA A 261 -7.88 -35.03 -26.56
N GLY A 262 -7.13 -35.92 -27.22
CA GLY A 262 -6.88 -35.81 -28.65
C GLY A 262 -8.21 -35.88 -29.38
N LEU A 263 -8.57 -34.80 -30.09
CA LEU A 263 -9.62 -34.82 -31.10
C LEU A 263 -9.18 -35.77 -32.21
N HIS A 264 -9.59 -37.04 -32.12
CA HIS A 264 -9.53 -37.97 -33.25
C HIS A 264 -10.60 -37.54 -34.26
N THR A 265 -10.21 -36.81 -35.30
CA THR A 265 -11.02 -36.66 -36.51
C THR A 265 -10.99 -37.99 -37.25
N ALA A 266 -11.97 -38.85 -36.98
CA ALA A 266 -12.24 -40.02 -37.80
C ALA A 266 -12.73 -39.54 -39.18
N SER A 267 -11.84 -39.50 -40.17
CA SER A 267 -12.26 -39.46 -41.58
C SER A 267 -12.74 -40.85 -41.97
N GLN A 268 -14.05 -41.09 -41.87
CA GLN A 268 -14.68 -42.17 -42.60
C GLN A 268 -15.02 -41.67 -44.00
N ILE A 269 -14.18 -41.99 -44.97
CA ILE A 269 -14.57 -41.98 -46.39
C ILE A 269 -15.10 -43.38 -46.66
N HIS A 270 -16.42 -43.51 -46.81
CA HIS A 270 -17.04 -44.72 -47.36
C HIS A 270 -16.88 -44.67 -48.89
N ASN A 271 -16.31 -45.73 -49.47
CA ASN A 271 -16.46 -46.07 -50.88
C ASN A 271 -17.78 -46.82 -51.09
#